data_AF-A0A8X6S454-F1
#
_entry.id   AF-A0A8X6S454-F1
#
_cell.length_a   1.000
_cell.length_b   1.000
_cell.length_c   1.000
_cell.angle_alpha   90.00
_cell.angle_beta   90.00
_cell.angle_gamma   90.00
#
_symmetry.space_group_name_H-M   'P 1'
#
loop_
_entity.id
_entity.type
_entity.pdbx_description
1 polymer ?
#
loop_
_entity_poly.entity_id
_entity_poly.type
_entity_poly.pdbx_seq_one_letter_code
_entity_poly.pdbx_strand_id
1 'polypeptide(L)'
;MRGTLTGQRYVEDILRPHERPFLKGLPGAIFQQDNARPHTAGVAKDVLRHFQTLPWPARSPDLSPVEHVWDQLKRQMSSCHSIHDLELAVQDLWAYLPQDNIKYLISSMPDCVAACIAAGCGPTRY
;
A
#
# COMPACT_ATOMS: atom_id res chain seq x y z
N MET A 1 14.60 -9.07 -14.81
CA MET A 1 13.53 -8.08 -14.52
C MET A 1 12.19 -8.70 -14.89
N ARG A 2 11.30 -8.96 -13.92
CA ARG A 2 9.90 -9.22 -14.24
C ARG A 2 9.28 -7.87 -14.63
N GLY A 3 8.70 -7.78 -15.83
CA GLY A 3 8.21 -6.52 -16.40
C GLY A 3 7.08 -5.85 -15.62
N THR A 4 6.44 -4.85 -16.22
CA THR A 4 5.33 -4.08 -15.62
C THR A 4 4.26 -4.98 -15.01
N LEU A 5 3.79 -4.64 -13.81
CA LEU A 5 2.69 -5.34 -13.15
C LEU A 5 1.39 -5.10 -13.94
N THR A 6 0.79 -6.17 -14.46
CA THR A 6 -0.53 -6.13 -15.10
C THR A 6 -1.61 -6.54 -14.09
N GLY A 7 -2.89 -6.29 -14.40
CA GLY A 7 -3.99 -6.75 -13.54
C GLY A 7 -3.97 -8.27 -13.31
N GLN A 8 -3.62 -9.05 -14.35
CA GLN A 8 -3.50 -10.51 -14.25
C GLN A 8 -2.36 -10.91 -13.30
N ARG A 9 -1.19 -10.29 -13.46
CA ARG A 9 -0.04 -10.56 -12.59
C ARG A 9 -0.28 -10.10 -11.16
N TYR A 10 -0.98 -8.99 -10.96
CA TYR A 10 -1.40 -8.58 -9.62
C TYR A 10 -2.27 -9.64 -8.95
N VAL A 11 -3.19 -10.25 -9.69
CA VAL A 11 -4.01 -11.35 -9.19
C VAL A 11 -3.19 -12.60 -8.87
N GLU A 12 -2.33 -13.03 -9.79
CA GLU A 12 -1.60 -14.30 -9.71
C GLU A 12 -0.40 -14.24 -8.76
N ASP A 13 0.39 -13.17 -8.81
CA ASP A 13 1.61 -13.00 -8.04
C ASP A 13 1.32 -12.45 -6.62
N ILE A 14 0.25 -11.65 -6.42
CA ILE A 14 0.02 -10.90 -5.17
C ILE A 14 -1.30 -11.27 -4.48
N LEU A 15 -2.45 -11.01 -5.12
CA LEU A 15 -3.75 -11.12 -4.44
C LEU A 15 -4.09 -12.54 -4.01
N ARG A 16 -3.96 -13.53 -4.92
CA ARG A 16 -4.31 -14.93 -4.62
C ARG A 16 -3.37 -15.60 -3.62
N PRO A 17 -2.04 -15.51 -3.76
CA PRO A 17 -1.13 -16.20 -2.84
C PRO A 17 -0.94 -15.49 -1.50
N HIS A 18 -1.07 -14.16 -1.43
CA HIS A 18 -0.69 -13.39 -0.24
C HIS A 18 -1.87 -12.64 0.39
N GLU A 19 -2.48 -11.70 -0.32
CA GLU A 19 -3.49 -10.80 0.28
C GLU A 19 -4.79 -11.52 0.65
N ARG A 20 -5.31 -12.37 -0.24
CA ARG A 20 -6.60 -13.04 -0.02
C ARG A 20 -6.56 -14.00 1.18
N PRO A 21 -5.53 -14.86 1.36
CA PRO A 21 -5.40 -15.66 2.58
C PRO A 21 -5.31 -14.79 3.84
N PHE A 22 -4.54 -13.70 3.78
CA PHE A 22 -4.37 -12.78 4.92
C PHE A 22 -5.68 -12.10 5.31
N LEU A 23 -6.41 -11.51 4.35
CA LEU A 23 -7.69 -10.84 4.58
C LEU A 23 -8.78 -11.79 5.10
N LYS A 24 -8.77 -13.06 4.69
CA LYS A 24 -9.68 -14.07 5.28
C LYS A 24 -9.45 -14.30 6.76
N GLY A 25 -8.22 -14.10 7.25
CA GLY A 25 -7.86 -14.19 8.66
C GLY A 25 -8.24 -12.95 9.48
N LEU A 26 -8.72 -11.88 8.83
CA LEU A 26 -9.01 -10.59 9.45
C LEU A 26 -10.48 -10.18 9.21
N PRO A 27 -11.45 -10.83 9.88
CA PRO A 27 -12.87 -10.51 9.70
C PRO A 27 -13.15 -9.06 10.12
N GLY A 28 -13.83 -8.31 9.26
CA GLY A 28 -14.16 -6.90 9.48
C GLY A 28 -13.06 -5.91 9.09
N ALA A 29 -11.91 -6.37 8.58
CA ALA A 29 -10.89 -5.49 8.05
C ALA A 29 -11.33 -4.82 6.73
N ILE A 30 -10.88 -3.59 6.54
CA ILE A 30 -11.04 -2.82 5.31
C ILE A 30 -9.71 -2.84 4.56
N PHE A 31 -9.71 -3.39 3.36
CA PHE A 31 -8.55 -3.39 2.48
C PHE A 31 -8.40 -2.03 1.80
N GLN A 32 -7.21 -1.44 1.83
CA GLN A 32 -6.92 -0.20 1.13
C GLN A 32 -5.87 -0.49 0.03
N GLN A 33 -6.08 0.11 -1.14
CA GLN A 33 -5.12 0.15 -2.23
C GLN A 33 -5.40 1.42 -3.07
N ASP A 34 -4.40 1.88 -3.83
CA ASP A 34 -4.59 3.01 -4.74
C ASP A 34 -5.38 2.61 -6.00
N ASN A 35 -5.66 3.60 -6.86
CA ASN A 35 -6.36 3.40 -8.13
C ASN A 35 -5.43 3.10 -9.31
N ALA A 36 -4.26 2.48 -9.09
CA ALA A 36 -3.39 2.07 -10.18
C ALA A 36 -4.13 1.12 -11.15
N ARG A 37 -3.77 1.18 -12.44
CA ARG A 37 -4.45 0.39 -13.49
C ARG A 37 -4.60 -1.10 -13.14
N PRO A 38 -3.58 -1.81 -12.63
CA PRO A 38 -3.71 -3.21 -12.24
C PRO A 38 -4.73 -3.45 -11.12
N HIS A 39 -4.83 -2.54 -10.16
CA HIS A 39 -5.73 -2.64 -9.00
C HIS A 39 -7.19 -2.39 -9.38
N THR A 40 -7.42 -1.53 -10.38
CA THR A 40 -8.76 -1.24 -10.90
C THR A 40 -9.26 -2.22 -11.96
N ALA A 41 -8.41 -3.15 -12.41
CA ALA A 41 -8.77 -4.14 -13.43
C ALA A 41 -9.92 -5.05 -12.95
N GLY A 42 -10.80 -5.46 -13.87
CA GLY A 42 -11.95 -6.32 -13.53
C GLY A 42 -11.53 -7.59 -12.78
N VAL A 43 -10.48 -8.27 -13.25
CA VAL A 43 -9.95 -9.48 -12.62
C VAL A 43 -9.48 -9.28 -11.17
N ALA A 44 -8.96 -8.09 -10.83
CA ALA A 44 -8.54 -7.76 -9.47
C ALA A 44 -9.76 -7.48 -8.58
N LYS A 45 -10.73 -6.70 -9.10
CA LYS A 45 -12.00 -6.43 -8.42
C LYS A 45 -12.80 -7.70 -8.13
N ASP A 46 -12.80 -8.66 -9.05
CA ASP A 46 -13.49 -9.93 -8.88
C ASP A 46 -12.92 -10.76 -7.73
N VAL A 47 -11.59 -10.74 -7.53
CA VAL A 47 -10.94 -11.41 -6.39
C VAL A 47 -11.29 -10.73 -5.08
N LEU A 48 -11.38 -9.40 -5.09
CA LEU A 48 -11.64 -8.58 -3.91
C LEU A 48 -13.13 -8.39 -3.59
N ARG A 49 -14.05 -8.87 -4.43
CA ARG A 49 -15.50 -8.63 -4.32
C ARG A 49 -16.15 -9.02 -2.99
N HIS A 50 -15.51 -9.90 -2.22
CA HIS A 50 -16.00 -10.40 -0.94
C HIS A 50 -15.34 -9.72 0.27
N PHE A 51 -14.42 -8.79 0.02
CA PHE A 51 -13.74 -8.02 1.04
C PHE A 51 -14.18 -6.56 0.96
N GLN A 52 -14.27 -5.91 2.12
CA GLN A 52 -14.51 -4.47 2.14
C GLN A 52 -13.25 -3.77 1.64
N THR A 53 -13.37 -3.01 0.56
CA THR A 53 -12.27 -2.19 0.02
C THR A 53 -12.58 -0.72 0.25
N LEU A 54 -11.62 0.04 0.76
CA LEU A 54 -11.75 1.48 0.96
C LEU A 54 -11.72 2.19 -0.40
N PRO A 55 -12.75 2.97 -0.76
CA PRO A 55 -12.68 3.83 -1.94
C PRO A 55 -11.55 4.84 -1.79
N TRP A 56 -10.64 4.90 -2.78
CA TRP A 56 -9.52 5.81 -2.75
C TRP A 56 -9.73 6.98 -3.72
N PRO A 57 -9.40 8.24 -3.35
CA PRO A 57 -9.43 9.36 -4.28
C PRO A 57 -8.35 9.22 -5.37
N ALA A 58 -8.62 9.77 -6.55
CA ALA A 58 -7.65 9.77 -7.64
C ALA A 58 -6.50 10.74 -7.35
N ARG A 59 -5.25 10.34 -7.66
CA ARG A 59 -4.05 11.16 -7.53
C ARG A 59 -3.75 11.63 -6.09
N SER A 60 -4.04 10.81 -5.10
CA SER A 60 -3.71 11.08 -3.70
C SER A 60 -2.77 10.01 -3.12
N PRO A 61 -1.55 9.86 -3.67
CA PRO A 61 -0.55 8.96 -3.08
C PRO A 61 -0.15 9.43 -1.67
N ASP A 62 -0.12 10.75 -1.45
CA ASP A 62 0.24 11.44 -0.20
C ASP A 62 -0.61 11.02 1.01
N LEU A 63 -1.76 10.38 0.79
CA LEU A 63 -2.66 9.95 1.85
C LEU A 63 -2.45 8.49 2.26
N SER A 64 -1.66 7.73 1.50
CA SER A 64 -1.57 6.28 1.68
C SER A 64 -0.53 5.97 2.76
N PRO A 65 -0.88 5.29 3.87
CA PRO A 65 0.05 4.98 4.95
C PRO A 65 1.28 4.20 4.47
N VAL A 66 1.12 3.39 3.42
CA VAL A 66 2.22 2.62 2.84
C VAL A 66 3.25 3.53 2.16
N GLU A 67 2.84 4.67 1.58
CA GLU A 67 3.77 5.64 1.01
C GLU A 67 4.59 6.34 2.09
N HIS A 68 3.99 6.65 3.25
CA HIS A 68 4.72 7.14 4.42
C HIS A 68 5.73 6.12 4.95
N VAL A 69 5.35 4.84 5.00
CA VAL A 69 6.28 3.75 5.35
C VAL A 69 7.44 3.71 4.36
N TRP A 70 7.17 3.73 3.05
CA TRP A 70 8.22 3.75 2.03
C TRP A 70 9.12 4.99 2.13
N ASP A 71 8.57 6.17 2.43
CA ASP A 71 9.37 7.38 2.64
C ASP A 71 10.30 7.25 3.85
N GLN A 72 9.81 6.70 4.96
CA GLN A 72 10.64 6.43 6.13
C GLN A 72 11.79 5.47 5.78
N LEU A 73 11.50 4.36 5.09
CA LEU A 73 12.51 3.38 4.69
C LEU A 73 13.55 4.00 3.76
N LYS A 74 13.13 4.79 2.77
CA LYS A 74 14.03 5.51 1.85
C LYS A 74 14.97 6.47 2.59
N ARG A 75 14.49 7.17 3.63
CA ARG A 75 15.31 8.10 4.42
C ARG A 75 16.36 7.39 5.27
N GLN A 76 16.08 6.16 5.71
CA GLN A 76 16.99 5.36 6.52
C GLN A 76 17.98 4.55 5.69
N MET A 77 17.67 4.36 4.40
CA MET A 77 18.50 3.59 3.50
C MET A 77 19.80 4.33 3.15
N SER A 78 20.92 3.64 3.30
CA SER A 78 22.23 4.08 2.81
C SER A 78 22.34 3.88 1.29
N SER A 79 23.37 4.46 0.67
CA SER A 79 23.65 4.21 -0.75
C SER A 79 23.86 2.71 -1.02
N CYS A 80 23.02 2.12 -1.88
CA CYS A 80 23.16 0.76 -2.38
C CYS A 80 23.80 0.80 -3.77
N HIS A 81 24.74 -0.10 -4.05
CA HIS A 81 25.47 -0.14 -5.32
C HIS A 81 25.04 -1.29 -6.23
N SER A 82 24.15 -2.16 -5.76
CA SER A 82 23.56 -3.25 -6.53
C SER A 82 22.08 -3.47 -6.14
N ILE A 83 21.35 -4.19 -7.00
CA ILE A 83 19.98 -4.63 -6.68
C ILE A 83 19.97 -5.56 -5.47
N HIS A 84 21.01 -6.38 -5.30
CA HIS A 84 21.11 -7.30 -4.18
C HIS A 84 21.26 -6.56 -2.85
N ASP A 85 22.12 -5.54 -2.80
CA ASP A 85 22.29 -4.71 -1.60
C ASP A 85 20.99 -3.95 -1.26
N LEU A 86 20.27 -3.51 -2.29
CA LEU A 86 18.97 -2.85 -2.12
C LEU A 86 17.93 -3.82 -1.56
N GLU A 87 17.84 -5.05 -2.07
CA GLU A 87 16.91 -6.07 -1.57
C GLU A 87 17.17 -6.39 -0.10
N LEU A 88 18.44 -6.59 0.29
CA LEU A 88 18.83 -6.84 1.68
C LEU A 88 18.51 -5.65 2.58
N ALA A 89 18.87 -4.44 2.16
CA ALA A 89 18.62 -3.23 2.94
C ALA A 89 17.12 -2.99 3.17
N VAL A 90 16.27 -3.21 2.17
CA VAL A 90 14.81 -3.09 2.33
C VAL A 90 14.28 -4.14 3.29
N GLN A 91 14.72 -5.39 3.18
CA GLN A 91 14.27 -6.47 4.07
C GLN A 91 14.66 -6.20 5.53
N ASP A 92 15.90 -5.76 5.78
CA ASP A 92 16.36 -5.42 7.13
C ASP A 92 15.56 -4.24 7.70
N LEU A 93 15.47 -3.12 6.98
CA LEU A 93 14.74 -1.95 7.45
C LEU A 93 13.25 -2.26 7.69
N TRP A 94 12.65 -3.10 6.85
CA TRP A 94 11.27 -3.55 7.03
C TRP A 94 11.11 -4.39 8.31
N ALA A 95 12.03 -5.31 8.58
CA ALA A 95 11.99 -6.18 9.75
C ALA A 95 12.13 -5.40 11.07
N TYR A 96 12.90 -4.30 11.05
CA TYR A 96 13.11 -3.43 12.22
C TYR A 96 12.16 -2.24 12.31
N LEU A 97 11.18 -2.12 11.41
CA LEU A 97 10.22 -1.02 11.43
C LEU A 97 9.40 -1.05 12.72
N PRO A 98 9.44 0.01 13.56
CA PRO A 98 8.70 0.02 14.81
C PRO A 98 7.19 -0.10 14.59
N GLN A 99 6.56 -1.06 15.25
CA GLN A 99 5.12 -1.30 15.12
C GLN A 99 4.28 -0.11 15.56
N ASP A 100 4.77 0.69 16.51
CA ASP A 100 4.05 1.89 16.97
C ASP A 100 4.01 2.98 15.88
N ASN A 101 5.01 3.05 14.99
CA ASN A 101 4.95 3.91 13.81
C ASN A 101 3.83 3.45 12.87
N ILE A 102 3.74 2.14 12.59
CA ILE A 102 2.70 1.58 11.72
C ILE A 102 1.31 1.84 12.31
N LYS A 103 1.13 1.58 13.60
CA LYS A 103 -0.14 1.85 14.31
C LYS A 103 -0.50 3.32 14.26
N TYR A 104 0.47 4.22 14.45
CA TYR A 104 0.24 5.66 14.35
C TYR A 104 -0.26 6.04 12.96
N LEU A 105 0.41 5.60 11.89
CA LEU A 105 0.02 5.87 10.50
C LEU A 105 -1.37 5.32 10.17
N ILE A 106 -1.72 4.13 10.67
CA ILE A 106 -3.06 3.56 10.51
C ILE A 106 -4.08 4.41 11.28
N SER A 107 -3.75 4.85 12.50
CA SER A 107 -4.66 5.64 13.33
C SER A 107 -4.91 7.04 12.79
N SER A 108 -3.97 7.63 12.03
CA SER A 108 -4.13 8.93 11.39
C SER A 108 -4.97 8.88 10.11
N MET A 109 -5.32 7.69 9.60
CA MET A 109 -6.06 7.54 8.34
C MET A 109 -7.40 8.29 8.28
N PRO A 110 -8.25 8.26 9.32
CA PRO A 110 -9.48 9.04 9.31
C PRO A 110 -9.24 10.54 9.10
N ASP A 111 -8.20 11.08 9.74
CA ASP A 111 -7.84 12.50 9.63
C ASP A 111 -7.28 12.82 8.24
N CYS A 112 -6.44 11.94 7.68
CA CYS A 112 -5.92 12.06 6.30
C CYS A 112 -7.07 12.09 5.28
N VAL A 113 -8.04 11.17 5.42
CA VAL A 113 -9.21 11.11 4.54
C VAL A 113 -10.08 12.36 4.70
N ALA A 114 -10.33 12.82 5.92
CA ALA A 114 -11.08 14.04 6.18
C ALA A 114 -10.41 15.27 5.55
N ALA A 115 -9.08 15.39 5.69
CA ALA A 115 -8.29 16.46 5.09
C ALA A 115 -8.36 16.43 3.55
N CYS A 116 -8.31 15.25 2.93
CA CYS A 116 -8.47 15.10 1.48
C CYS A 116 -9.84 15.55 0.98
N ILE A 117 -10.90 15.18 1.70
CA ILE A 117 -12.27 15.58 1.38
C ILE A 117 -12.39 17.11 1.49
N ALA A 118 -11.85 17.70 2.57
CA ALA A 118 -11.85 19.15 2.77
C ALA A 118 -11.04 19.91 1.70
N ALA A 119 -9.95 19.31 1.19
CA ALA A 119 -9.13 19.86 0.11
C ALA A 119 -9.72 19.64 -1.31
N GLY A 120 -10.90 19.04 -1.43
CA GLY A 120 -11.52 18.75 -2.73
C GLY A 120 -10.71 17.78 -3.59
N CYS A 121 -10.03 16.82 -2.96
CA CYS A 121 -9.08 15.90 -3.58
C CYS A 121 -7.79 16.57 -4.13
N GLY A 122 -7.47 17.79 -3.67
CA GLY A 122 -6.18 18.44 -3.91
C GLY A 122 -5.06 17.93 -3.00
N PRO A 123 -3.80 18.39 -3.21
CA PRO A 123 -2.66 18.01 -2.37
C PRO A 123 -2.91 18.37 -0.90
N THR A 124 -2.59 17.45 0.01
CA THR A 124 -2.70 17.68 1.47
C THR A 124 -1.32 17.90 2.07
N ARG A 125 -1.25 18.37 3.33
CA ARG A 125 0.02 18.63 4.04
C ARG A 125 0.73 17.36 4.55
N TYR A 126 0.17 16.18 4.29
CA TYR A 126 0.67 14.88 4.74
C TYR A 126 1.61 14.27 3.72
#